data_AF-A0A1R4JU58-F1
#
_entry.id   AF-A0A1R4JU58-F1
#
_cell.length_a   1.000
_cell.length_b   1.000
_cell.length_c   1.000
_cell.angle_alpha   90.00
_cell.angle_beta   90.00
_cell.angle_gamma   90.00
#
_symmetry.space_group_name_H-M   'P 1'
#
loop_
_entity.id
_entity.type
_entity.pdbx_description
1 polymer ?
#
loop_
_entity_poly.entity_id
_entity_poly.type
_entity_poly.pdbx_seq_one_letter_code
_entity_poly.pdbx_strand_id
1 'polypeptide(L)' 'MVDDSASMDGRGAWVHPSAECVEKAITRRAFGRALRIAGTADVQNLQNRLNG' A
#
# COMPACT_ATOMS: atom_id res chain seq x y z
N MET A 1 5.60 -5.53 -2.04
CA MET A 1 6.89 -4.80 -2.18
C MET A 1 6.57 -3.33 -2.29
N VAL A 2 7.28 -2.46 -1.55
CA VAL A 2 7.07 -1.01 -1.59
C VAL A 2 8.12 -0.43 -2.53
N ASP A 3 7.69 0.38 -3.50
CA ASP A 3 8.54 1.04 -4.47
C ASP A 3 8.32 2.55 -4.41
N ASP A 4 9.27 3.26 -3.81
CA ASP A 4 9.22 4.72 -3.69
C ASP A 4 9.54 5.44 -5.01
N SER A 5 10.27 4.75 -5.90
CA SER A 5 10.67 5.27 -7.20
C SER A 5 9.62 5.07 -8.28
N ALA A 6 8.60 4.25 -8.00
CA ALA A 6 7.56 3.82 -8.94
C ALA A 6 8.10 3.42 -10.32
N SER A 7 9.17 2.64 -10.29
CA SER A 7 9.89 2.12 -11.44
C SER A 7 9.64 0.63 -11.67
N MET A 8 9.02 -0.08 -10.72
CA MET A 8 8.68 -1.48 -10.87
C MET A 8 7.59 -1.70 -11.91
N ASP A 9 7.77 -2.75 -12.69
CA ASP A 9 6.81 -3.21 -13.68
C ASP A 9 5.58 -3.85 -13.01
N GLY A 10 4.43 -3.72 -13.67
CA GLY A 10 3.16 -4.28 -13.20
C GLY A 10 2.21 -3.24 -12.59
N ARG A 11 1.31 -3.70 -11.72
CA ARG A 11 0.27 -2.85 -11.10
C ARG A 11 0.74 -2.38 -9.74
N GLY A 12 0.81 -1.06 -9.58
CA GLY A 12 1.12 -0.41 -8.31
C GLY A 12 -0.11 0.27 -7.68
N ALA A 13 0.04 0.69 -6.44
CA ALA A 13 -0.94 1.48 -5.71
C ALA A 13 -0.22 2.57 -4.92
N TRP A 14 -0.70 3.81 -5.08
CA TRP A 14 -0.13 4.97 -4.42
C TRP A 14 -0.95 5.37 -3.20
N VAL A 15 -0.26 5.83 -2.17
CA VAL A 15 -0.86 6.36 -0.96
C VAL A 15 0.03 7.48 -0.45
N HIS A 16 -0.56 8.48 0.21
CA HIS A 16 0.22 9.51 0.87
C HIS A 16 1.11 8.88 1.95
N PRO A 17 2.33 9.42 2.17
CA PRO A 17 3.25 8.95 3.20
C PRO A 17 2.81 9.44 4.59
N SER A 18 1.62 9.05 5.02
CA SER A 18 1.13 9.31 6.38
C SER A 18 0.46 8.07 6.92
N ALA A 19 0.64 7.81 8.22
CA ALA A 19 0.08 6.65 8.89
C ALA A 19 -1.46 6.61 8.77
N GLU A 20 -2.12 7.76 8.93
CA GLU A 20 -3.58 7.87 8.82
C GLU A 20 -4.10 7.57 7.40
N CYS A 21 -3.39 8.02 6.35
CA CYS A 21 -3.76 7.71 4.97
C CYS A 21 -3.60 6.23 4.65
N VAL A 22 -2.53 5.60 5.16
CA VAL A 22 -2.31 4.17 4.99
C VAL A 22 -3.38 3.36 5.73
N GLU A 23 -3.68 3.68 6.98
CA GLU A 23 -4.71 2.98 7.75
C GLU A 23 -6.10 3.06 7.09
N LYS A 24 -6.46 4.24 6.56
CA LYS A 24 -7.70 4.42 5.78
C LYS A 24 -7.70 3.56 4.51
N ALA A 25 -6.58 3.48 3.80
CA ALA A 25 -6.45 2.67 2.59
C ALA A 25 -6.55 1.16 2.88
N ILE A 26 -5.99 0.71 4.02
CA ILE A 26 -6.07 -0.68 4.49
C ILE A 26 -7.51 -1.03 4.85
N THR A 27 -8.16 -0.23 5.71
CA THR A 27 -9.54 -0.45 6.18
C THR A 27 -10.52 -0.52 5.01
N ARG A 28 -10.30 0.28 3.96
CA ARG A 28 -11.15 0.30 2.74
C ARG A 28 -10.78 -0.76 1.71
N ARG A 29 -9.76 -1.60 1.97
CA ARG A 29 -9.21 -2.58 1.02
C ARG A 29 -8.81 -1.95 -0.33
N ALA A 30 -8.29 -0.72 -0.30
CA ALA A 30 -7.93 0.04 -1.50
C ALA A 30 -6.80 -0.65 -2.28
N PHE A 31 -5.77 -1.14 -1.58
CA PHE A 31 -4.65 -1.87 -2.19
C PHE A 31 -5.12 -3.17 -2.86
N GLY A 32 -6.02 -3.92 -2.21
CA GLY A 32 -6.59 -5.14 -2.79
C GLY A 32 -7.30 -4.89 -4.12
N ARG A 33 -8.07 -3.80 -4.20
CA ARG A 33 -8.76 -3.37 -5.42
C ARG A 33 -7.79 -2.89 -6.50
N ALA A 34 -6.81 -2.06 -6.14
CA ALA A 34 -5.82 -1.52 -7.09
C ALA A 34 -4.93 -2.60 -7.70
N LEU A 35 -4.48 -3.55 -6.87
CA LEU A 35 -3.63 -4.68 -7.28
C LEU A 35 -4.45 -5.83 -7.91
N ARG A 36 -5.78 -5.79 -7.81
CA ARG A 36 -6.71 -6.87 -8.21
C ARG A 36 -6.39 -8.23 -7.58
N ILE A 37 -6.09 -8.23 -6.29
CA ILE A 37 -5.87 -9.46 -5.52
C ILE A 37 -7.14 -9.85 -4.77
N ALA A 38 -7.43 -11.15 -4.75
CA ALA A 38 -8.52 -11.73 -3.96
C ALA A 38 -8.09 -11.85 -2.49
N GLY A 39 -7.80 -10.72 -1.82
CA GLY A 39 -7.29 -10.73 -0.46
C GLY A 39 -6.86 -9.36 0.05
N THR A 40 -6.48 -9.31 1.33
CA THR A 40 -5.79 -8.17 1.91
C THR A 40 -4.36 -8.13 1.38
N ALA A 41 -3.96 -6.98 0.82
CA ALA A 41 -2.56 -6.76 0.49
C ALA A 41 -1.73 -6.81 1.78
N ASP A 42 -0.57 -7.47 1.74
CA ASP A 42 0.39 -7.37 2.83
C ASP A 42 0.99 -5.95 2.84
N VAL A 43 0.61 -5.20 3.85
CA VAL A 43 0.90 -3.78 4.07
C VAL A 43 1.77 -3.55 5.30
N GLN A 44 2.20 -4.64 5.98
CA GLN A 44 2.99 -4.55 7.21
C GLN A 44 4.31 -3.80 6.97
N ASN A 45 4.96 -4.08 5.83
CA ASN A 45 6.19 -3.39 5.44
C ASN A 45 5.97 -1.89 5.23
N LEU A 46 4.82 -1.49 4.68
CA LEU A 46 4.48 -0.08 4.46
C LEU A 46 4.19 0.65 5.78
N GLN A 47 3.50 0.00 6.73
CA GLN A 47 3.25 0.58 8.05
C GLN A 47 4.53 0.74 8.87
N ASN A 48 5.42 -0.25 8.86
CA ASN A 48 6.70 -0.17 9.58
C ASN A 48 7.59 0.97 9.06
N ARG A 49 7.53 1.27 7.76
CA ARG A 49 8.28 2.37 7.14
C ARG A 49 7.76 3.77 7.47
N LEU A 50 6.51 3.89 7.93
CA LEU A 50 5.92 5.16 8.35
C LEU A 50 6.06 5.42 9.85
N ASN A 51 6.37 4.38 10.62
CA ASN A 51 6.51 4.41 12.07
C ASN A 51 7.98 4.42 12.55
N GLY A 52 8.95 4.39 11.63
CA GLY A 52 10.39 4.49 11.90
C GLY A 52 10.96 5.75 11.26
#